data_AF-A0A949DK34-F1
#
_entry.id   AF-A0A949DK34-F1
#
_cell.length_a   1.000
_cell.length_b   1.000
_cell.length_c   1.000
_cell.angle_alpha   90.00
_cell.angle_beta   90.00
_cell.angle_gamma   90.00
#
_symmetry.space_group_name_H-M   'P 1'
#
loop_
_entity.id
_entity.type
_entity.pdbx_description
1 polymer ?
#
loop_
_entity_poly.entity_id
_entity_poly.type
_entity_poly.pdbx_seq_one_letter_code
_entity_poly.pdbx_strand_id
1 'polypeptide(L)'
;KFDILLVRCKEGIIFPDIPQPVHTMFVLVGSPDERNFYLRALAAIAQIAQDKDFDKNWLKARNIEELRDIILLAERRRIGII
;
A
#
# COMPACT_ATOMS: atom_id res chain seq x y z
N LYS A 1 19.17 -4.44 3.50
CA LYS A 1 18.15 -3.66 4.28
C LYS A 1 17.03 -3.29 3.33
N PHE A 2 15.80 -3.57 3.74
CA PHE A 2 14.60 -3.28 2.97
C PHE A 2 13.66 -2.41 3.81
N ASP A 3 13.13 -1.34 3.22
CA ASP A 3 12.22 -0.39 3.86
C ASP A 3 11.06 -0.06 2.90
N ILE A 4 9.89 0.24 3.47
CA ILE A 4 8.71 0.70 2.72
C ILE A 4 8.24 2.03 3.30
N LEU A 5 7.99 3.00 2.43
CA LEU A 5 7.30 4.25 2.75
C LEU A 5 5.91 4.25 2.12
N LEU A 6 4.91 4.54 2.95
CA LEU A 6 3.52 4.69 2.57
C LEU A 6 3.20 6.17 2.41
N VAL A 7 2.61 6.54 1.28
CA VAL A 7 2.26 7.93 0.98
C VAL A 7 0.76 8.02 0.72
N ARG A 8 0.13 9.03 1.32
CA ARG A 8 -1.26 9.41 1.05
C ARG A 8 -1.34 10.90 0.71
N CYS A 9 -2.00 11.21 -0.40
CA CYS A 9 -2.46 12.56 -0.73
C CYS A 9 -3.97 12.57 -0.93
N LYS A 10 -4.72 13.30 -0.09
CA LYS A 10 -6.19 13.38 -0.20
C LYS A 10 -6.63 14.11 -1.46
N GLU A 11 -5.94 15.20 -1.80
CA GLU A 11 -6.19 15.99 -3.02
C GLU A 11 -5.63 15.32 -4.28
N GLY A 12 -4.83 14.26 -4.11
CA GLY A 12 -4.15 13.55 -5.19
C GLY A 12 -2.82 14.19 -5.58
N ILE A 13 -1.93 13.38 -6.16
CA ILE A 13 -0.64 13.79 -6.71
C ILE A 13 -0.76 13.76 -8.23
N ILE A 14 -0.42 14.87 -8.87
CA ILE A 14 -0.45 14.99 -10.34
C ILE A 14 0.85 14.42 -10.89
N PHE A 15 0.72 13.42 -11.76
CA PHE A 15 1.84 12.88 -12.54
C PHE A 15 1.62 13.21 -14.03
N PRO A 16 2.66 13.67 -14.76
CA PRO A 16 2.52 14.14 -16.14
C PRO A 16 1.83 13.15 -17.10
N ASP A 17 1.98 11.85 -16.87
CA ASP A 17 1.50 10.79 -17.76
C ASP A 17 0.35 9.94 -17.17
N ILE A 18 -0.24 10.37 -16.04
CA ILE A 18 -1.34 9.65 -15.40
C ILE A 18 -2.61 10.50 -15.49
N PRO A 19 -3.68 10.01 -16.14
CA PRO A 19 -4.89 10.81 -16.40
C PRO A 19 -5.71 11.12 -15.14
N GLN A 20 -5.46 10.40 -14.03
CA GLN A 20 -6.15 10.58 -12.77
C GLN A 20 -5.15 10.89 -11.65
N PRO A 21 -5.50 11.77 -10.68
CA PRO A 21 -4.63 12.03 -9.54
C PRO A 21 -4.33 10.76 -8.73
N VAL A 22 -3.07 10.60 -8.32
CA VAL A 22 -2.63 9.46 -7.50
C VAL A 22 -2.83 9.78 -6.03
N HIS A 23 -3.70 9.02 -5.36
CA HIS A 23 -4.01 9.25 -3.94
C HIS A 23 -3.14 8.44 -2.96
N THR A 24 -2.56 7.34 -3.45
CA THR A 24 -1.80 6.38 -2.66
C THR A 24 -0.54 5.97 -3.42
N MET A 25 0.59 5.93 -2.74
CA MET A 25 1.84 5.42 -3.32
C MET A 25 2.59 4.58 -2.28
N PHE A 26 3.12 3.45 -2.76
CA PHE A 26 4.00 2.56 -2.00
C PHE A 26 5.41 2.73 -2.57
N VAL A 27 6.36 3.18 -1.75
CA VAL A 27 7.76 3.32 -2.13
C VAL A 27 8.55 2.20 -1.47
N LEU A 28 9.14 1.32 -2.26
CA LEU A 28 9.95 0.21 -1.79
C LEU A 28 11.42 0.55 -2.03
N VAL A 29 12.23 0.48 -0.98
CA VAL A 29 13.68 0.73 -1.06
C VAL A 29 14.40 -0.47 -0.49
N GLY A 30 15.35 -1.02 -1.22
CA GLY A 30 16.15 -2.13 -0.74
C GLY A 30 17.37 -2.40 -1.61
N SER A 31 18.31 -3.16 -1.04
CA SER A 31 19.47 -3.64 -1.78
C SER A 31 19.09 -4.82 -2.71
N PRO A 32 19.81 -5.04 -3.83
CA PRO A 32 19.43 -6.05 -4.84
C PRO A 32 19.32 -7.49 -4.31
N ASP A 33 20.06 -7.82 -3.25
CA ASP A 33 20.04 -9.10 -2.55
C ASP A 33 18.73 -9.39 -1.80
N GLU A 34 17.88 -8.37 -1.59
CA GLU A 34 16.58 -8.48 -0.89
C GLU A 34 15.42 -8.84 -1.84
N ARG A 35 15.70 -9.45 -3.00
CA ARG A 35 14.69 -9.77 -4.04
C ARG A 35 13.49 -10.54 -3.52
N ASN A 36 13.71 -11.48 -2.58
CA ASN A 36 12.63 -12.26 -1.98
C ASN A 36 11.69 -11.43 -1.10
N PHE A 37 12.18 -10.35 -0.48
CA PHE A 37 11.34 -9.39 0.26
C PHE A 37 10.58 -8.48 -0.70
N TYR A 38 11.22 -8.02 -1.77
CA TYR A 38 10.57 -7.23 -2.80
C TYR A 38 9.35 -7.93 -3.40
N LEU A 39 9.49 -9.22 -3.77
CA LEU A 39 8.37 -9.99 -4.34
C LEU A 39 7.23 -10.20 -3.33
N ARG A 40 7.55 -10.44 -2.05
CA ARG A 40 6.54 -10.58 -1.00
C ARG A 40 5.79 -9.25 -0.76
N ALA A 41 6.51 -8.13 -0.74
CA ALA A 41 5.93 -6.81 -0.61
C ALA A 41 5.00 -6.47 -1.79
N LEU A 42 5.42 -6.74 -3.03
CA LEU A 42 4.56 -6.57 -4.21
C LEU A 42 3.27 -7.40 -4.11
N ALA A 43 3.38 -8.67 -3.71
CA ALA A 43 2.22 -9.54 -3.56
C ALA A 43 1.26 -9.03 -2.46
N ALA A 44 1.76 -8.46 -1.36
CA ALA A 44 0.94 -7.85 -0.33
C ALA A 44 0.25 -6.57 -0.83
N ILE A 45 1.00 -5.69 -1.51
CA ILE A 45 0.47 -4.45 -2.09
C ILE A 45 -0.63 -4.73 -3.12
N ALA A 46 -0.43 -5.72 -3.99
CA ALA A 46 -1.45 -6.12 -4.97
C ALA A 46 -2.75 -6.57 -4.28
N GLN A 47 -2.66 -7.30 -3.17
CA GLN A 47 -3.84 -7.71 -2.40
C GLN A 47 -4.54 -6.52 -1.74
N ILE A 48 -3.77 -5.59 -1.16
CA ILE A 48 -4.30 -4.37 -0.56
C ILE A 48 -5.04 -3.54 -1.60
N ALA A 49 -4.43 -3.31 -2.77
CA ALA A 49 -5.00 -2.52 -3.86
C ALA A 49 -6.24 -3.18 -4.50
N GLN A 50 -6.40 -4.50 -4.39
CA GLN A 50 -7.58 -5.23 -4.88
C GLN A 50 -8.75 -5.25 -3.88
N ASP A 51 -8.54 -4.83 -2.63
CA ASP A 51 -9.65 -4.70 -1.68
C ASP A 51 -10.55 -3.53 -2.10
N LYS A 52 -11.80 -3.84 -2.45
CA LYS A 52 -12.80 -2.87 -2.92
C LYS A 52 -13.04 -1.69 -1.97
N ASP A 53 -12.77 -1.89 -0.67
CA ASP A 53 -12.96 -0.87 0.35
C ASP A 53 -11.66 -0.13 0.72
N PHE A 54 -10.51 -0.49 0.12
CA PHE A 54 -9.22 0.09 0.45
C PHE A 54 -9.19 1.60 0.29
N ASP A 55 -9.46 2.12 -0.92
CA ASP A 55 -9.36 3.55 -1.21
C ASP A 55 -10.26 4.38 -0.30
N LYS A 56 -11.49 3.90 -0.06
CA LYS A 56 -12.45 4.52 0.83
C LYS A 56 -11.93 4.58 2.26
N ASN A 57 -11.38 3.49 2.78
CA ASN A 57 -10.87 3.44 4.16
C ASN A 57 -9.58 4.27 4.29
N TRP A 58 -8.68 4.18 3.30
CA TRP A 58 -7.41 4.89 3.25
C TRP A 58 -7.59 6.41 3.25
N LEU A 59 -8.52 6.92 2.43
CA LEU A 59 -8.85 8.34 2.37
C LEU A 59 -9.56 8.85 3.63
N LYS A 60 -10.38 8.00 4.27
CA LYS A 60 -11.09 8.32 5.51
C LYS A 60 -10.21 8.30 6.76
N ALA A 61 -9.10 7.58 6.74
CA ALA A 61 -8.22 7.46 7.89
C ALA A 61 -7.81 8.84 8.45
N ARG A 62 -7.85 8.98 9.78
CA ARG A 62 -7.67 10.28 10.45
C ARG A 62 -6.22 10.59 10.77
N ASN A 63 -5.40 9.57 10.96
CA ASN A 63 -4.01 9.72 11.40
C ASN A 63 -3.13 8.58 10.86
N ILE A 64 -1.84 8.65 11.18
CA ILE A 64 -0.83 7.69 10.72
C ILE A 64 -1.10 6.27 11.25
N GLU A 65 -1.61 6.14 12.48
CA GLU A 65 -1.89 4.82 13.06
C GLU A 65 -3.06 4.13 12.36
N GLU A 66 -4.13 4.86 12.04
CA GLU A 66 -5.25 4.31 11.24
C GLU A 66 -4.77 3.88 9.83
N LEU A 67 -3.82 4.61 9.23
CA LEU A 67 -3.22 4.20 7.95
C LEU A 67 -2.43 2.90 8.10
N ARG A 68 -1.65 2.75 9.17
CA ARG A 68 -0.90 1.51 9.46
C ARG A 68 -1.84 0.33 9.69
N ASP A 69 -2.91 0.54 10.45
CA ASP A 69 -3.91 -0.49 10.73
C ASP A 69 -4.55 -1.01 9.46
N ILE A 70 -4.89 -0.14 8.50
CA ILE A 70 -5.46 -0.54 7.21
C ILE A 70 -4.52 -1.49 6.46
N ILE A 71 -3.22 -1.19 6.44
CA ILE A 71 -2.22 -2.04 5.77
C ILE A 71 -2.03 -3.38 6.51
N LEU A 72 -1.90 -3.35 7.83
CA LEU A 72 -1.69 -4.55 8.66
C LEU A 72 -2.91 -5.48 8.69
N LEU A 73 -4.12 -4.93 8.64
CA LEU A 73 -5.37 -5.71 8.62
C LEU A 73 -5.64 -6.32 7.24
N ALA A 74 -5.25 -5.63 6.16
CA ALA A 74 -5.33 -6.17 4.82
C ALA A 74 -4.38 -7.38 4.63
N GLU A 75 -3.20 -7.35 5.24
CA GLU A 75 -2.26 -8.48 5.26
C GLU A 75 -2.84 -9.71 6.00
N ARG A 76 -3.64 -9.50 7.06
CA ARG A 76 -4.29 -10.56 7.85
C ARG A 76 -5.40 -11.32 7.11
N ARG A 77 -5.88 -10.88 5.94
CA ARG A 77 -6.82 -11.69 5.13
C ARG A 77 -6.18 -12.93 4.52
N ARG A 78 -4.87 -13.13 4.67
CA ARG A 78 -4.23 -14.43 4.43
C ARG A 78 -4.44 -15.33 5.65
N ILE A 79 -5.34 -16.30 5.46
CA ILE A 79 -5.60 -17.56 6.18
C ILE A 79 -7.05 -17.62 6.68
N GLY A 80 -7.92 -17.93 5.71
CA GLY A 80 -9.28 -18.39 5.91
C GLY A 80 -9.65 -19.32 4.76
N ILE A 81 -8.77 -20.27 4.43
CA ILE A 81 -9.02 -21.38 3.49
C ILE A 81 -8.23 -22.59 3.99
N ILE A 82 -8.99 -23.57 4.52
CA ILE A 82 -8.72 -25.01 4.77
C ILE A 82 -7.59 -25.35 5.76
#